data_AF-A0A920TLY8-F1
#
_entry.id   AF-A0A920TLY8-F1
#
_cell.length_a   1.000
_cell.length_b   1.000
_cell.length_c   1.000
_cell.angle_alpha   90.00
_cell.angle_beta   90.00
_cell.angle_gamma   90.00
#
_symmetry.space_group_name_H-M   'P 1'
#
loop_
_entity.id
_entity.type
_entity.pdbx_description
1 polymer ?
#
loop_
_entity_poly.entity_id
_entity_poly.type
_entity_poly.pdbx_seq_one_letter_code
_entity_poly.pdbx_strand_id
1 'polypeptide(L)'
;MKTRLISAVVFLGLYLAFLSWYDGWGVDPFTAEEIDALVGEAKEQDMNPEELKNLRQLLKDDDGEEFFMLNLNRYAYAENEVQQGVPFCLSKIWPSPYANNFKACWSSDLRR
;
A
#
# COMPACT_ATOMS: atom_id res chain seq x y z
N MET A 1 19.07 -32.38 -24.02
CA MET A 1 19.22 -30.92 -24.32
C MET A 1 17.92 -30.27 -24.76
N LYS A 2 17.16 -30.84 -25.72
CA LYS A 2 15.89 -30.25 -26.23
C LYS A 2 14.87 -29.88 -25.15
N THR A 3 14.58 -30.77 -24.20
CA THR A 3 13.62 -30.52 -23.10
C THR A 3 14.03 -29.35 -22.21
N ARG A 4 15.32 -29.24 -21.86
CA ARG A 4 15.84 -28.12 -21.07
C ARG A 4 15.69 -26.78 -21.79
N LEU A 5 15.87 -26.78 -23.11
CA LEU A 5 15.75 -25.60 -23.96
C LEU A 5 14.28 -25.15 -24.10
N ILE A 6 13.37 -26.11 -24.25
CA ILE A 6 11.92 -25.84 -24.24
C ILE A 6 11.49 -25.25 -22.89
N SER A 7 11.89 -25.86 -21.76
CA SER A 7 11.56 -25.33 -20.44
C SER A 7 12.09 -23.91 -20.23
N ALA A 8 13.32 -23.63 -20.68
CA ALA A 8 13.90 -22.28 -20.58
C ALA A 8 13.08 -21.24 -21.35
N VAL A 9 12.66 -21.55 -22.58
CA VAL A 9 11.81 -20.65 -23.38
C VAL A 9 10.46 -20.43 -22.72
N VAL A 10 9.84 -21.48 -22.16
CA VAL A 10 8.57 -21.36 -21.45
C VAL A 10 8.71 -20.46 -20.22
N PHE A 11 9.73 -20.68 -19.38
CA PHE A 11 9.94 -19.84 -18.20
C PHE A 11 10.29 -18.40 -18.57
N LEU A 12 11.04 -18.18 -19.63
CA LEU A 12 11.32 -16.83 -20.12
C LEU A 12 10.04 -16.13 -20.59
N GLY A 13 9.19 -16.83 -21.34
CA GLY A 13 7.90 -16.29 -21.79
C GLY A 13 6.98 -15.94 -20.62
N LEU A 14 6.86 -16.83 -19.63
CA LEU A 14 6.09 -16.57 -18.42
C LEU A 14 6.64 -15.38 -17.63
N TYR A 15 7.97 -15.27 -17.54
CA TYR A 15 8.62 -14.17 -16.85
C TYR A 15 8.38 -12.83 -17.54
N LEU A 16 8.47 -12.77 -18.86
CA LEU A 16 8.16 -11.56 -19.63
C LEU A 16 6.69 -11.17 -19.53
N ALA A 17 5.78 -12.15 -19.56
CA ALA A 17 4.36 -11.89 -19.35
C ALA A 17 4.11 -11.31 -17.95
N PHE A 18 4.73 -11.90 -16.93
CA PHE A 18 4.69 -11.38 -15.57
C PHE A 18 5.23 -9.95 -15.51
N LEU A 19 6.38 -9.67 -16.10
CA LEU A 19 7.00 -8.34 -16.08
C LEU A 19 6.12 -7.31 -16.79
N SER A 20 5.54 -7.65 -17.95
CA SER A 20 4.64 -6.75 -18.67
C SER A 20 3.38 -6.39 -17.88
N TRP A 21 2.88 -7.32 -17.06
CA TRP A 21 1.73 -7.07 -16.20
C TRP A 21 2.11 -6.32 -14.93
N TYR A 22 3.24 -6.67 -14.31
CA TYR A 22 3.71 -6.08 -13.05
C TYR A 22 4.17 -4.63 -13.21
N ASP A 23 4.96 -4.34 -14.24
CA ASP A 23 5.45 -2.98 -14.54
C ASP A 23 4.41 -2.16 -15.34
N GLY A 24 3.21 -2.71 -15.60
CA GLY A 24 2.16 -2.02 -16.34
C GLY A 24 2.59 -1.58 -17.74
N TRP A 25 3.29 -2.42 -18.50
CA TRP A 25 3.76 -2.05 -19.83
C TRP A 25 2.60 -1.63 -20.74
N GLY A 26 2.63 -0.37 -21.19
CA GLY A 26 1.59 0.19 -22.06
C GLY A 26 0.33 0.66 -21.31
N VAL A 27 0.40 0.80 -19.99
CA VAL A 27 -0.59 1.55 -19.21
C VAL A 27 -0.12 3.00 -19.17
N ASP A 28 -0.88 3.89 -19.80
CA ASP A 28 -0.65 5.34 -19.72
C ASP A 28 -1.33 5.91 -18.45
N PRO A 29 -0.84 7.03 -17.90
CA PRO A 29 -1.53 7.76 -16.84
C PRO A 29 -2.95 8.15 -17.26
N PHE A 30 -3.83 8.35 -16.27
CA PHE A 30 -5.22 8.72 -16.55
C PHE A 30 -5.34 9.99 -17.40
N THR A 31 -6.21 9.93 -18.40
CA THR A 31 -6.58 11.08 -19.20
C THR A 31 -7.51 12.00 -18.43
N ALA A 32 -7.58 13.28 -18.83
CA ALA A 32 -8.49 14.24 -18.20
C ALA A 32 -9.96 13.79 -18.24
N GLU A 33 -10.36 13.09 -19.30
CA GLU A 33 -11.72 12.56 -19.50
C GLU A 33 -12.04 11.44 -18.51
N GLU A 34 -11.09 10.53 -18.29
CA GLU A 34 -11.23 9.45 -17.30
C GLU A 34 -11.26 10.00 -15.87
N ILE A 35 -10.41 10.99 -15.57
CA ILE A 35 -10.42 11.67 -14.28
C ILE A 35 -11.79 12.32 -14.02
N ASP A 36 -12.31 13.07 -14.99
CA ASP A 36 -13.59 13.76 -14.83
C ASP A 36 -14.76 12.76 -14.72
N ALA A 37 -14.69 11.59 -15.37
CA ALA A 37 -15.66 10.51 -15.19
C ALA A 37 -15.63 9.93 -13.77
N LEU A 38 -14.44 9.58 -13.27
CA LEU A 38 -14.25 9.03 -11.91
C LEU A 38 -14.67 10.02 -10.82
N VAL A 39 -14.31 11.30 -10.96
CA VAL A 39 -14.73 12.36 -10.05
C VAL A 39 -16.25 12.58 -10.13
N GLY A 40 -16.84 12.41 -11.32
CA GLY A 40 -18.29 12.42 -11.52
C GLY A 40 -19.00 11.33 -10.73
N GLU A 41 -18.53 10.09 -10.81
CA GLU A 41 -19.07 8.96 -10.04
C GLU A 41 -18.93 9.18 -8.53
N ALA A 42 -17.78 9.69 -8.07
CA ALA A 42 -17.57 10.01 -6.65
C ALA A 42 -18.53 11.12 -6.15
N LYS A 43 -18.86 12.07 -7.02
CA LYS A 43 -19.83 13.12 -6.72
C LYS A 43 -21.26 12.57 -6.56
N GLU A 44 -21.63 11.55 -7.32
CA GLU A 44 -22.92 10.86 -7.17
C GLU A 44 -23.03 10.11 -5.83
N GLN A 45 -21.90 9.80 -5.19
CA GLN A 45 -21.83 9.16 -3.87
C GLN A 45 -21.85 10.15 -2.70
N ASP A 46 -22.22 11.42 -2.95
CA ASP A 46 -22.34 12.49 -1.94
C ASP A 46 -21.02 12.79 -1.20
N MET A 47 -19.87 12.60 -1.87
CA MET A 47 -18.56 12.93 -1.34
C MET A 47 -18.38 14.44 -1.16
N ASN A 48 -17.66 14.86 -0.12
CA ASN A 48 -17.44 16.29 0.18
C ASN A 48 -16.67 16.99 -0.97
N PRO A 49 -17.03 18.23 -1.35
CA PRO A 49 -16.28 19.03 -2.32
C PRO A 49 -14.75 19.08 -2.11
N GLU A 50 -14.27 19.13 -0.86
CA GLU A 50 -12.82 19.12 -0.59
C GLU A 50 -12.19 17.75 -0.87
N GLU A 51 -12.89 16.67 -0.57
CA GLU A 51 -12.44 15.30 -0.86
C GLU A 51 -12.41 15.05 -2.37
N LEU A 52 -13.42 15.54 -3.11
CA LEU A 52 -13.45 15.49 -4.58
C LEU A 52 -12.29 16.25 -5.22
N LYS A 53 -11.92 17.41 -4.66
CA LYS A 53 -10.75 18.16 -5.12
C LYS A 53 -9.46 17.40 -4.88
N ASN A 54 -9.29 16.79 -3.70
CA ASN A 54 -8.12 15.98 -3.37
C ASN A 54 -8.04 14.72 -4.25
N LEU A 55 -9.18 14.05 -4.50
CA LEU A 55 -9.28 12.92 -5.41
C LEU A 55 -8.84 13.30 -6.82
N ARG A 56 -9.32 14.43 -7.34
CA ARG A 56 -8.94 14.92 -8.68
C ARG A 56 -7.44 15.22 -8.77
N GLN A 57 -6.87 15.81 -7.72
CA GLN A 57 -5.44 16.09 -7.68
C GLN A 57 -4.63 14.79 -7.63
N LEU A 58 -5.05 13.83 -6.81
CA LEU A 58 -4.44 12.50 -6.72
C LEU A 58 -4.41 11.80 -8.08
N LEU A 59 -5.55 11.69 -8.75
CA LEU A 59 -5.65 11.01 -10.05
C LEU A 59 -4.85 11.70 -11.16
N LYS A 60 -4.64 13.01 -11.05
CA LYS A 60 -3.88 13.79 -12.02
C LYS A 60 -2.37 13.67 -11.82
N ASP A 61 -1.93 13.62 -10.57
CA ASP A 61 -0.52 13.56 -10.22
C ASP A 61 -0.01 12.12 -10.13
N ASP A 62 -0.91 11.12 -10.15
CA ASP A 62 -0.57 9.70 -10.15
C ASP A 62 0.16 9.30 -11.44
N ASP A 63 1.44 9.01 -11.30
CA ASP A 63 2.35 8.54 -12.34
C ASP A 63 2.54 7.01 -12.30
N GLY A 64 1.84 6.31 -11.40
CA GLY A 64 1.97 4.88 -11.18
C GLY A 64 3.22 4.48 -10.40
N GLU A 65 4.01 5.44 -9.88
CA GLU A 65 5.14 5.16 -9.00
C GLU A 65 4.68 4.82 -7.56
N GLU A 66 5.63 4.50 -6.68
CA GLU A 66 5.32 4.09 -5.31
C GLU A 66 4.65 5.22 -4.51
N PHE A 67 3.38 5.04 -4.13
CA PHE A 67 2.71 5.90 -3.16
C PHE A 67 2.67 5.26 -1.76
N PHE A 68 2.86 6.08 -0.73
CA PHE A 68 2.78 5.64 0.66
C PHE A 68 1.33 5.67 1.14
N MET A 69 0.71 4.50 1.27
CA MET A 69 -0.61 4.40 1.92
C MET A 69 -0.44 4.52 3.44
N LEU A 70 -0.94 5.64 4.00
CA LEU A 70 -0.93 5.87 5.44
C LEU A 70 -2.15 5.22 6.09
N ASN A 71 -1.91 4.36 7.10
CA ASN A 71 -2.99 3.84 7.93
C ASN A 71 -3.50 4.92 8.89
N LEU A 72 -4.67 5.48 8.61
CA LEU A 72 -5.30 6.53 9.40
C LEU A 72 -5.71 6.07 10.81
N ASN A 73 -5.86 4.77 11.06
CA ASN A 73 -6.08 4.25 12.41
C ASN A 73 -4.92 4.60 13.34
N ARG A 74 -3.73 4.93 12.84
CA ARG A 74 -2.60 5.36 13.68
C ARG A 74 -2.68 6.84 14.08
N TYR A 75 -3.41 7.66 13.35
CA TYR A 75 -3.42 9.12 13.53
C TYR A 75 -4.65 9.63 14.28
N ALA A 76 -5.79 8.93 14.21
CA ALA A 76 -6.96 9.27 15.03
C ALA A 76 -6.69 9.15 16.55
N TYR A 77 -5.73 8.31 16.96
CA TYR A 77 -5.29 8.20 18.35
C TYR A 77 -4.11 9.14 18.69
N ALA A 78 -3.47 9.76 17.70
CA ALA A 78 -2.25 10.55 17.90
C ALA A 78 -2.50 11.98 18.40
N GLU A 79 -3.74 12.48 18.34
CA GLU A 79 -4.06 13.81 18.87
C GLU A 79 -4.03 13.87 20.41
N ASN A 80 -4.13 12.71 21.07
CA ASN A 80 -4.18 12.61 22.54
C ASN A 80 -3.04 11.77 23.13
N GLU A 81 -2.12 11.25 22.30
CA GLU A 81 -0.99 10.44 22.76
C GLU A 81 0.33 11.19 22.59
N VAL A 82 1.09 11.29 23.69
CA VAL A 82 2.49 11.72 23.67
C VAL A 82 3.22 10.81 22.68
N GLN A 83 3.84 11.37 21.64
CA GLN A 83 4.52 10.62 20.56
C GLN A 83 5.26 9.38 21.08
N GLN A 84 4.60 8.23 21.04
CA GLN A 84 5.18 6.93 21.35
C GLN A 84 4.61 5.94 20.34
N GLY A 85 5.09 6.07 19.11
CA GLY A 85 4.92 5.05 18.07
C GLY A 85 5.73 3.79 18.32
N VAL A 86 5.80 3.32 19.58
CA VAL A 86 6.41 2.04 19.95
C VAL A 86 5.38 1.31 20.81
N PRO A 87 4.95 0.08 20.43
CA PRO A 87 4.04 -0.71 21.24
C PRO A 87 4.51 -0.78 22.70
N PHE A 88 3.61 -0.62 23.67
CA PHE A 88 3.92 -0.59 25.12
C PHE A 88 4.80 -1.76 25.62
N CYS A 89 4.75 -2.91 24.95
CA CYS A 89 5.59 -4.05 25.28
C CYS A 89 7.05 -3.88 24.83
N LEU A 90 7.31 -3.15 23.74
CA LEU A 90 8.66 -2.84 23.27
C LEU A 90 9.37 -1.83 24.19
N SER A 91 8.63 -0.89 24.80
CA SER A 91 9.21 0.06 25.76
C SER A 91 9.64 -0.59 27.08
N LYS A 92 9.13 -1.79 27.41
CA LYS A 92 9.58 -2.58 28.57
C LYS A 92 10.74 -3.53 28.29
N ILE A 93 11.00 -3.84 27.01
CA ILE A 93 12.03 -4.81 26.61
C ILE A 93 13.34 -4.10 26.24
N TRP A 94 13.32 -2.81 25.97
CA TRP A 94 14.53 -2.01 25.78
C TRP A 94 14.72 -1.00 26.93
N PRO A 95 15.88 -0.96 27.62
CA PRO A 95 17.16 -1.58 27.29
C PRO A 95 17.38 -2.84 28.14
N SER A 96 16.63 -3.90 27.92
CA SER A 96 16.87 -5.19 28.59
C SER A 96 17.65 -6.11 27.65
N PRO A 97 18.75 -6.76 28.11
CA PRO A 97 19.54 -7.70 27.31
C PRO A 97 18.79 -8.98 26.87
N TYR A 98 17.49 -9.10 27.16
CA TYR A 98 16.64 -10.25 26.85
C TYR A 98 15.69 -9.99 25.65
N ALA A 99 16.12 -9.21 24.66
CA ALA A 99 15.34 -8.84 23.46
C ALA A 99 14.89 -10.01 22.55
N ASN A 100 15.16 -11.26 22.91
CA ASN A 100 14.93 -12.42 22.03
C ASN A 100 13.57 -13.11 22.23
N ASN A 101 12.68 -12.59 23.09
CA ASN A 101 11.36 -13.19 23.35
C ASN A 101 10.19 -12.49 22.60
N PHE A 102 10.39 -12.21 21.31
CA PHE A 102 9.35 -11.64 20.42
C PHE A 102 8.01 -12.41 20.42
N LYS A 103 8.02 -13.73 20.64
CA LYS A 103 6.81 -14.57 20.63
C LYS A 103 5.79 -14.22 21.72
N ALA A 104 6.17 -13.55 22.81
CA ALA A 104 5.25 -13.25 23.91
C ALA A 104 4.28 -12.10 23.58
N CYS A 105 4.63 -11.20 22.66
CA CYS A 105 3.86 -9.97 22.43
C CYS A 105 2.61 -10.18 21.55
N TRP A 106 2.64 -11.14 20.63
CA TRP A 106 1.55 -11.33 19.66
C TRP A 106 0.34 -12.06 20.28
N SER A 107 0.55 -12.95 21.26
CA SER A 107 -0.52 -13.80 21.81
C SER A 107 -1.51 -13.07 22.72
N SER A 108 -1.15 -11.92 23.29
CA SER A 108 -1.98 -11.21 24.26
C SER A 108 -2.92 -10.17 23.64
N ASP A 109 -2.59 -9.64 22.46
CA ASP A 109 -3.42 -8.61 21.80
C ASP A 109 -4.57 -9.19 20.96
N LEU A 110 -4.53 -10.47 20.58
CA LEU A 110 -5.65 -11.12 19.89
C LEU A 110 -6.78 -11.61 20.81
N ARG A 111 -6.73 -11.28 22.11
CA ARG A 111 -7.70 -11.73 23.12
C ARG A 111 -8.41 -10.57 23.84
N ARG A 112 -8.39 -9.37 23.25
CA ARG A 112 -9.23 -8.26 23.66
C ARG A 112 -10.17 -7.87 22.54
#